data_AF-A0A0S4JNP4-F1
#
_entry.id   AF-A0A0S4JNP4-F1
#
_cell.length_a   1.000
_cell.length_b   1.000
_cell.length_c   1.000
_cell.angle_alpha   90.00
_cell.angle_beta   90.00
_cell.angle_gamma   90.00
#
_symmetry.space_group_name_H-M   'P 1'
#
loop_
_entity.id
_entity.type
_entity.pdbx_description
1 polymer ?
#
loop_
_entity_poly.entity_id
_entity_poly.type
_entity_poly.pdbx_seq_one_letter_code
_entity_poly.pdbx_strand_id
1 'polypeptide(L)'
;MRSGGLFSRTRTLSPDEAECVNAWLDLMRFVADPTGNLRLFSTQCTLNDQLIFFDGRSEIADGFAFMSYFFERTDPVVTAIRREETDKGPALHIRTQTEAKVRWLPIQYTFTSAATLALEDHGGWRSALAASSSTSSKENNNITTAVGVLESSGATLQRRKRITSVEHRWFGGPIVSRFTGTYKNAYGDMGDLLRRWEGFVLATAVTNSEHLF
;
A
#
# COMPACT_ATOMS: atom_id res chain seq x y z
N MET A 1 1.24 -37.89 16.21
CA MET A 1 1.63 -36.74 17.04
C MET A 1 2.95 -36.15 16.54
N ARG A 2 2.90 -35.01 15.86
CA ARG A 2 3.97 -33.98 15.84
C ARG A 2 3.29 -32.64 15.57
N SER A 3 2.93 -31.94 16.65
CA SER A 3 2.47 -30.55 16.63
C SER A 3 3.71 -29.65 16.48
N GLY A 4 4.05 -29.31 15.25
CA GLY A 4 5.01 -28.24 14.96
C GLY A 4 4.28 -26.91 15.04
N GLY A 5 4.14 -26.35 16.24
CA GLY A 5 3.60 -25.01 16.47
C GLY A 5 4.53 -23.95 15.88
N LEU A 6 4.30 -23.61 14.62
CA LEU A 6 4.90 -22.48 13.90
C LEU A 6 4.21 -21.18 14.38
N PHE A 7 4.64 -20.65 15.52
CA PHE A 7 4.50 -19.22 15.80
C PHE A 7 5.88 -18.59 15.62
N SER A 8 6.21 -18.29 14.36
CA SER A 8 7.36 -17.46 14.03
C SER A 8 7.20 -16.12 14.75
N ARG A 9 8.23 -15.72 15.52
CA ARG A 9 8.33 -14.43 16.21
C ARG A 9 7.74 -13.32 15.33
N THR A 10 6.71 -12.63 15.82
CA THR A 10 6.26 -11.37 15.26
C THR A 10 7.43 -10.39 15.35
N ARG A 11 8.23 -10.27 14.29
CA ARG A 11 9.19 -9.18 14.18
C ARG A 11 8.36 -7.91 14.23
N THR A 12 8.61 -7.09 15.25
CA THR A 12 8.03 -5.76 15.39
C THR A 12 8.37 -4.98 14.12
N LEU A 13 7.35 -4.40 13.49
CA LEU A 13 7.53 -3.55 12.32
C LEU A 13 8.44 -2.37 12.67
N SER A 14 9.28 -1.94 11.72
CA SER A 14 9.97 -0.67 11.87
C SER A 14 8.96 0.49 11.87
N PRO A 15 9.31 1.67 12.42
CA PRO A 15 8.43 2.84 12.34
C PRO A 15 7.98 3.18 10.92
N ASP A 16 8.89 3.12 9.93
CA ASP A 16 8.56 3.41 8.53
C ASP A 16 7.67 2.33 7.90
N GLU A 17 7.86 1.06 8.27
CA GLU A 17 6.98 -0.04 7.86
C GLU A 17 5.57 0.15 8.41
N ALA A 18 5.45 0.54 9.69
CA ALA A 18 4.18 0.84 10.31
C ALA A 18 3.48 2.04 9.65
N GLU A 19 4.24 3.07 9.26
CA GLU A 19 3.70 4.22 8.50
C GLU A 19 3.14 3.79 7.15
N CYS A 20 3.85 2.91 6.42
CA CYS A 20 3.37 2.36 5.15
C CYS A 20 2.10 1.51 5.32
N VAL A 21 2.03 0.69 6.38
CA VAL A 21 0.82 -0.09 6.69
C VAL A 21 -0.35 0.84 6.98
N ASN A 22 -0.16 1.89 7.79
CA ASN A 22 -1.21 2.86 8.09
C ASN A 22 -1.67 3.62 6.84
N ALA A 23 -0.74 4.00 5.96
CA ALA A 23 -1.07 4.63 4.68
C ALA A 23 -1.95 3.74 3.81
N TRP A 24 -1.64 2.44 3.76
CA TRP A 24 -2.48 1.46 3.06
C TRP A 24 -3.87 1.31 3.71
N LEU A 25 -3.95 1.26 5.04
CA LEU A 25 -5.23 1.17 5.74
C LEU A 25 -6.09 2.41 5.56
N ASP A 26 -5.49 3.60 5.57
CA ASP A 26 -6.20 4.86 5.32
C ASP A 26 -6.74 4.93 3.90
N LEU A 27 -5.96 4.45 2.93
CA LEU A 27 -6.43 4.31 1.55
C LEU A 27 -7.64 3.36 1.50
N MET A 28 -7.56 2.20 2.16
CA MET A 28 -8.66 1.23 2.28
C MET A 28 -9.88 1.72 3.06
N ARG A 29 -9.78 2.84 3.78
CA ARG A 29 -10.93 3.53 4.40
C ARG A 29 -11.73 4.38 3.40
N PHE A 30 -11.23 4.51 2.17
CA PHE A 30 -11.78 5.37 1.11
C PHE A 30 -11.96 6.82 1.55
N VAL A 31 -11.11 7.31 2.46
CA VAL A 31 -11.11 8.72 2.86
C VAL A 31 -10.27 9.48 1.84
N ALA A 32 -10.83 10.52 1.22
CA ALA A 32 -10.09 11.40 0.32
C ALA A 32 -8.90 12.02 1.06
N ASP A 33 -7.69 11.54 0.72
CA ASP A 33 -6.37 11.79 1.33
C ASP A 33 -6.33 12.75 2.53
N PRO A 34 -6.85 12.35 3.71
CA PRO A 34 -6.97 13.26 4.86
C PRO A 34 -5.62 13.54 5.53
N THR A 35 -4.61 12.70 5.27
CA THR A 35 -3.34 12.65 5.99
C THR A 35 -2.12 12.90 5.09
N GLY A 36 -2.32 13.10 3.78
CA GLY A 36 -1.23 13.21 2.81
C GLY A 36 -0.47 11.89 2.62
N ASN A 37 -1.10 10.77 2.95
CA ASN A 37 -0.47 9.45 3.03
C ASN A 37 -0.17 8.87 1.64
N LEU A 38 -0.78 9.41 0.58
CA LEU A 38 -0.40 9.09 -0.80
C LEU A 38 1.08 9.40 -1.08
N ARG A 39 1.74 10.29 -0.33
CA ARG A 39 3.18 10.56 -0.47
C ARG A 39 4.07 9.35 -0.14
N LEU A 40 3.54 8.37 0.60
CA LEU A 40 4.21 7.13 0.94
C LEU A 40 4.12 6.10 -0.20
N PHE A 41 3.28 6.34 -1.20
CA PHE A 41 3.26 5.58 -2.43
C PHE A 41 4.26 6.22 -3.42
N SER A 42 5.07 5.36 -4.07
CA SER A 42 5.93 5.77 -5.17
C SER A 42 5.10 6.39 -6.30
N THR A 43 5.67 7.31 -7.06
CA THR A 43 5.00 7.89 -8.24
C THR A 43 4.67 6.83 -9.29
N GLN A 44 5.50 5.79 -9.39
CA GLN A 44 5.34 4.62 -10.25
C GLN A 44 4.76 3.42 -9.48
N CYS A 45 4.02 3.66 -8.39
CA CYS A 45 3.45 2.56 -7.62
C CYS A 45 2.41 1.82 -8.46
N THR A 46 2.54 0.50 -8.56
CA THR A 46 1.52 -0.34 -9.19
C THR A 46 0.61 -0.94 -8.13
N LEU A 47 -0.70 -0.99 -8.39
CA LEU A 47 -1.65 -1.70 -7.56
C LEU A 47 -2.36 -2.73 -8.42
N ASN A 48 -2.18 -3.99 -8.05
CA ASN A 48 -2.84 -5.12 -8.69
C ASN A 48 -3.89 -5.71 -7.74
N ASP A 49 -5.15 -5.60 -8.11
CA ASP A 49 -6.25 -6.37 -7.57
C ASP A 49 -6.68 -7.42 -8.61
N GLN A 50 -7.38 -8.47 -8.19
CA GLN A 50 -7.90 -9.52 -9.07
C GLN A 50 -8.76 -9.00 -10.25
N LEU A 51 -9.23 -7.76 -10.18
CA LEU A 51 -10.14 -7.16 -11.17
C LEU A 51 -9.65 -5.83 -11.74
N ILE A 52 -8.78 -5.12 -11.03
CA ILE A 52 -8.38 -3.77 -11.36
C ILE A 52 -6.88 -3.66 -11.21
N PHE A 53 -6.26 -3.08 -12.22
CA PHE A 53 -4.86 -2.71 -12.19
C PHE A 53 -4.78 -1.18 -12.27
N PHE A 54 -4.08 -0.56 -11.32
CA PHE A 54 -3.75 0.86 -11.35
C PHE A 54 -2.24 1.01 -11.56
N ASP A 55 -1.88 1.84 -12.53
CA ASP A 55 -0.49 2.16 -12.86
C ASP A 55 -0.16 3.59 -12.42
N GLY A 56 0.51 3.70 -11.28
CA GLY A 56 0.96 4.96 -10.75
C GLY A 56 0.04 5.54 -9.68
N ARG A 57 0.60 6.50 -8.94
CA ARG A 57 -0.05 7.06 -7.75
C ARG A 57 -1.34 7.83 -8.07
N SER A 58 -1.40 8.52 -9.20
CA SER A 58 -2.60 9.29 -9.60
C SER A 58 -3.79 8.37 -9.86
N GLU A 59 -3.60 7.28 -10.60
CA GLU A 59 -4.66 6.31 -10.87
C GLU A 59 -5.16 5.64 -9.59
N ILE A 60 -4.25 5.30 -8.68
CA ILE A 60 -4.62 4.79 -7.35
C ILE A 60 -5.48 5.82 -6.60
N ALA A 61 -5.07 7.09 -6.59
CA ALA A 61 -5.82 8.15 -5.91
C ALA A 61 -7.23 8.32 -6.50
N ASP A 62 -7.34 8.39 -7.82
CA ASP A 62 -8.60 8.58 -8.53
C ASP A 62 -9.51 7.35 -8.37
N GLY A 63 -8.94 6.14 -8.46
CA GLY A 63 -9.65 4.89 -8.24
C GLY A 63 -10.25 4.80 -6.84
N PHE A 64 -9.47 5.13 -5.80
CA PHE A 64 -9.98 5.12 -4.42
C PHE A 64 -10.93 6.28 -4.11
N ALA A 65 -10.74 7.44 -4.75
CA ALA A 65 -11.71 8.53 -4.70
C ALA A 65 -13.05 8.11 -5.33
N PHE A 66 -13.02 7.38 -6.45
CA PHE A 66 -14.21 6.79 -7.05
C PHE A 66 -14.89 5.78 -6.11
N MET A 67 -14.13 4.90 -5.44
CA MET A 67 -14.69 3.95 -4.48
C MET A 67 -15.39 4.62 -3.29
N SER A 68 -14.99 5.83 -2.90
CA SER A 68 -15.61 6.59 -1.80
C SER A 68 -17.08 7.01 -2.06
N TYR A 69 -17.52 6.99 -3.32
CA TYR A 69 -18.92 7.22 -3.66
C TYR A 69 -19.80 6.03 -3.23
N PHE A 70 -19.29 4.80 -3.34
CA PHE A 70 -20.04 3.58 -3.07
C PHE A 70 -20.14 3.27 -1.57
N PHE A 71 -19.05 3.52 -0.85
CA PHE A 71 -18.96 3.23 0.58
C PHE A 71 -19.25 4.46 1.43
N GLU A 72 -20.13 4.31 2.41
CA GLU A 72 -20.34 5.33 3.45
C GLU A 72 -19.23 5.25 4.50
N ARG A 73 -18.86 4.04 4.88
CA ARG A 73 -17.81 3.77 5.87
C ARG A 73 -17.13 2.45 5.54
N THR A 74 -15.81 2.45 5.68
CA THR A 74 -15.01 1.23 5.73
C THR A 74 -14.02 1.30 6.90
N ASP A 75 -13.86 0.20 7.62
CA ASP A 75 -13.03 0.14 8.82
C ASP A 75 -12.15 -1.13 8.77
N PRO A 76 -10.98 -1.05 8.11
CA PRO A 76 -10.06 -2.17 7.99
C PRO A 76 -9.27 -2.34 9.29
N VAL A 77 -9.34 -3.55 9.86
CA VAL A 77 -8.56 -3.95 11.04
C VAL A 77 -7.54 -4.99 10.64
N VAL A 78 -6.28 -4.76 10.97
CA VAL A 78 -5.21 -5.74 10.77
C VAL A 78 -5.40 -6.92 11.71
N THR A 79 -5.49 -8.12 11.13
CA THR A 79 -5.60 -9.39 11.87
C THR A 79 -4.31 -10.18 11.90
N ALA A 80 -3.43 -9.99 10.89
CA ALA A 80 -2.10 -10.59 10.86
C ALA A 80 -1.15 -9.75 10.00
N ILE A 81 0.13 -9.72 10.36
CA ILE A 81 1.20 -9.17 9.53
C ILE A 81 2.37 -10.14 9.53
N ARG A 82 2.95 -10.37 8.36
CA ARG A 82 4.19 -11.12 8.15
C ARG A 82 5.13 -10.30 7.29
N ARG A 83 6.37 -10.14 7.75
CA ARG A 83 7.45 -9.55 6.97
C ARG A 83 8.25 -10.63 6.25
N GLU A 84 8.61 -10.37 5.01
CA GLU A 84 9.45 -11.22 4.17
C GLU A 84 10.54 -10.35 3.53
N GLU A 85 11.80 -10.78 3.61
CA GLU A 85 12.89 -10.10 2.88
C GLU A 85 12.95 -10.65 1.46
N THR A 86 13.02 -9.76 0.48
CA THR A 86 13.21 -10.12 -0.93
C THR A 86 14.45 -9.43 -1.47
N ASP A 87 14.93 -9.85 -2.64
CA ASP A 87 16.06 -9.22 -3.32
C ASP A 87 15.82 -7.74 -3.65
N LYS A 88 14.56 -7.32 -3.71
CA LYS A 88 14.13 -5.94 -4.02
C LYS A 88 13.80 -5.10 -2.78
N GLY A 89 13.94 -5.67 -1.59
CA GLY A 89 13.58 -5.02 -0.33
C GLY A 89 12.52 -5.79 0.46
N PRO A 90 12.07 -5.24 1.60
CA PRO A 90 11.10 -5.90 2.45
C PRO A 90 9.70 -5.89 1.84
N ALA A 91 9.04 -7.04 1.87
CA ALA A 91 7.63 -7.21 1.55
C ALA A 91 6.82 -7.43 2.84
N LEU A 92 5.74 -6.67 3.02
CA LEU A 92 4.81 -6.82 4.13
C LEU A 92 3.53 -7.50 3.64
N HIS A 93 3.29 -8.71 4.14
CA HIS A 93 2.05 -9.45 3.93
C HIS A 93 1.09 -9.13 5.06
N ILE A 94 -0.02 -8.49 4.75
CA ILE A 94 -1.00 -7.99 5.69
C ILE A 94 -2.29 -8.76 5.45
N ARG A 95 -2.93 -9.20 6.53
CA ARG A 95 -4.30 -9.69 6.50
C ARG A 95 -5.18 -8.72 7.26
N THR A 96 -6.29 -8.33 6.65
CA THR A 96 -7.26 -7.41 7.25
C THR A 96 -8.63 -8.07 7.32
N GLN A 97 -9.39 -7.67 8.33
CA GLN A 97 -10.82 -7.86 8.38
C GLN A 97 -11.45 -6.47 8.32
N THR A 98 -12.28 -6.24 7.32
CA THR A 98 -12.84 -4.93 7.05
C THR A 98 -14.34 -4.97 7.20
N GLU A 99 -14.86 -4.06 8.00
CA GLU A 99 -16.28 -3.77 8.07
C GLU A 99 -16.61 -2.67 7.06
N ALA A 100 -17.62 -2.88 6.23
CA ALA A 100 -18.05 -1.95 5.21
C ALA A 100 -19.55 -1.70 5.24
N LYS A 101 -19.93 -0.43 5.04
CA LYS A 101 -21.30 0.02 4.88
C LYS A 101 -21.45 0.69 3.52
N VAL A 102 -22.34 0.17 2.69
CA VAL A 102 -22.65 0.72 1.37
C VAL A 102 -23.60 1.91 1.55
N ARG A 103 -23.37 3.01 0.84
CA ARG A 103 -24.12 4.27 1.01
C ARG A 103 -25.61 4.14 0.67
N TRP A 104 -25.93 3.37 -0.35
CA TRP A 104 -27.28 3.29 -0.94
C TRP A 104 -28.09 2.09 -0.45
N LEU A 105 -27.47 1.18 0.31
CA LEU A 105 -28.10 -0.05 0.77
C LEU A 105 -28.03 -0.10 2.30
N PRO A 106 -29.09 -0.56 2.99
CA PRO A 106 -29.06 -0.77 4.44
C PRO A 106 -28.28 -2.06 4.79
N ILE A 107 -27.17 -2.31 4.11
CA ILE A 107 -26.35 -3.52 4.22
C ILE A 107 -25.00 -3.12 4.80
N GLN A 108 -24.67 -3.76 5.90
CA GLN A 108 -23.35 -3.76 6.50
C GLN A 108 -22.80 -5.17 6.39
N TYR A 109 -21.57 -5.29 5.92
CA TYR A 109 -20.93 -6.58 5.74
C TYR A 109 -19.48 -6.53 6.17
N THR A 110 -18.97 -7.71 6.50
CA THR A 110 -17.58 -7.89 6.88
C THR A 110 -16.94 -8.84 5.90
N PHE A 111 -15.75 -8.47 5.43
CA PHE A 111 -14.95 -9.32 4.56
C PHE A 111 -13.51 -9.38 5.07
N THR A 112 -12.79 -10.39 4.61
CA THR A 112 -11.36 -10.51 4.86
C THR A 112 -10.62 -10.16 3.58
N SER A 113 -9.49 -9.47 3.67
CA SER A 113 -8.60 -9.31 2.55
C SER A 113 -7.15 -9.56 2.95
N ALA A 114 -6.29 -9.77 1.96
CA ALA A 114 -4.85 -9.77 2.13
C ALA A 114 -4.23 -8.78 1.16
N ALA A 115 -3.16 -8.13 1.62
CA ALA A 115 -2.34 -7.24 0.82
C ALA A 115 -0.88 -7.63 0.96
N THR A 116 -0.13 -7.58 -0.13
CA THR A 116 1.34 -7.63 -0.10
C THR A 116 1.86 -6.26 -0.52
N LEU A 117 2.49 -5.55 0.41
CA LEU A 117 3.13 -4.26 0.17
C LEU A 117 4.61 -4.49 -0.11
N ALA A 118 5.08 -4.21 -1.31
CA ALA A 118 6.51 -4.13 -1.59
C ALA A 118 7.01 -2.75 -1.17
N LEU A 119 8.05 -2.72 -0.33
CA LEU A 119 8.63 -1.49 0.18
C LEU A 119 10.03 -1.28 -0.38
N GLU A 120 10.33 -0.04 -0.73
CA GLU A 120 11.67 0.40 -1.10
C GLU A 120 12.17 1.46 -0.11
N ASP A 121 13.46 1.38 0.23
CA ASP A 121 14.11 2.44 0.99
C ASP A 121 14.24 3.67 0.08
N HIS A 122 13.58 4.78 0.43
CA HIS A 122 13.86 6.07 -0.21
C HIS A 122 15.16 6.65 0.36
N GLY A 123 16.27 5.95 0.09
CA GLY A 123 17.64 6.39 0.32
C GLY A 123 18.00 7.41 -0.74
N GLY A 124 17.98 8.69 -0.35
CA GLY A 124 18.02 9.84 -1.25
C GLY A 124 18.99 9.73 -2.43
N TRP A 125 18.52 10.16 -3.59
CA TRP A 125 19.31 10.59 -4.75
C TRP A 125 20.55 11.45 -4.40
N ARG A 126 20.58 12.08 -3.20
CA ARG A 126 21.75 12.77 -2.66
C ARG A 126 22.90 11.86 -2.19
N SER A 127 22.65 10.61 -1.80
CA SER A 127 23.71 9.65 -1.46
C SER A 127 24.45 9.15 -2.71
N ALA A 128 23.76 9.07 -3.86
CA ALA A 128 24.40 8.79 -5.15
C ALA A 128 25.27 9.97 -5.62
N LEU A 129 24.87 11.21 -5.33
CA LEU A 129 25.68 12.42 -5.58
C LEU A 129 26.89 12.55 -4.63
N ALA A 130 26.77 12.11 -3.37
CA ALA A 130 27.90 12.04 -2.43
C ALA A 130 28.90 10.93 -2.80
N ALA A 131 28.41 9.81 -3.35
CA ALA A 131 29.27 8.72 -3.85
C ALA A 131 29.94 9.03 -5.20
N SER A 132 29.33 9.92 -6.02
CA SER A 132 29.92 10.36 -7.30
C SER A 132 30.81 11.61 -7.18
N SER A 133 30.78 12.33 -6.05
CA SER A 133 31.69 13.44 -5.76
C SER A 133 32.98 13.03 -5.03
N SER A 134 33.10 11.78 -4.56
CA SER A 134 34.29 11.27 -3.88
C SER A 134 35.31 10.55 -4.79
N THR A 135 35.12 10.55 -6.11
CA THR A 135 36.05 9.92 -7.08
C THR A 135 36.75 10.89 -8.04
N SER A 136 36.80 12.18 -7.73
CA SER A 136 37.66 13.12 -8.46
C SER A 136 38.21 14.24 -7.56
N SER A 137 39.24 13.93 -6.78
CA SER A 137 40.18 14.96 -6.33
C SER A 137 41.53 14.35 -5.99
N LYS A 138 42.34 14.18 -7.04
CA LYS A 138 43.78 14.44 -6.91
C LYS A 138 43.98 15.93 -7.16
N GLU A 139 44.71 16.54 -6.22
CA GLU A 139 45.72 17.57 -6.50
C GLU A 139 45.34 19.07 -6.31
N ASN A 140 46.06 19.68 -5.35
CA ASN A 140 46.48 21.09 -5.19
C ASN A 140 45.74 22.07 -4.24
N ASN A 141 46.35 22.20 -3.05
CA ASN A 141 46.91 23.39 -2.39
C ASN A 141 46.06 24.63 -2.04
N ASN A 142 46.05 24.88 -0.71
CA ASN A 142 46.13 26.16 0.01
C ASN A 142 45.04 27.23 -0.17
N ILE A 143 44.05 27.25 0.72
CA ILE A 143 43.54 28.49 1.36
C ILE A 143 43.12 28.19 2.81
N THR A 144 43.78 28.87 3.74
CA THR A 144 43.43 28.96 5.17
C THR A 144 42.26 29.92 5.36
N THR A 145 41.44 29.66 6.40
CA THR A 145 40.53 30.58 7.13
C THR A 145 39.03 30.49 6.80
N ALA A 146 38.31 29.68 7.58
CA ALA A 146 37.11 30.09 8.34
C ALA A 146 36.61 28.89 9.17
N VAL A 147 37.21 28.73 10.36
CA VAL A 147 36.66 27.90 11.42
C VAL A 147 35.51 28.68 12.05
N GLY A 148 34.33 28.06 12.11
CA GLY A 148 33.28 28.42 13.05
C GLY A 148 31.98 28.89 12.41
N VAL A 149 31.10 27.96 12.05
CA VAL A 149 29.78 27.80 12.70
C VAL A 149 29.44 26.31 12.61
N LEU A 150 29.66 25.61 13.72
CA LEU A 150 29.04 24.31 13.98
C LEU A 150 27.54 24.58 14.21
N GLU A 151 26.73 24.56 13.16
CA GLU A 151 25.30 24.32 13.31
C GLU A 151 25.08 22.82 13.26
N SER A 152 25.12 22.24 14.46
CA SER A 152 24.56 20.96 14.81
C SER A 152 23.04 20.97 14.61
N SER A 153 22.60 21.00 13.35
CA SER A 153 21.23 20.62 13.00
C SER A 153 21.27 19.16 12.58
N GLY A 154 21.07 18.28 13.57
CA GLY A 154 20.87 16.85 13.38
C GLY A 154 19.63 16.60 12.52
N ALA A 155 19.77 16.76 11.21
CA ALA A 155 18.87 16.15 10.25
C ALA A 155 19.20 14.66 10.27
N THR A 156 18.55 13.92 11.17
CA THR A 156 18.34 12.48 10.99
C THR A 156 17.81 12.31 9.58
N LEU A 157 18.69 11.87 8.68
CA LEU A 157 18.38 11.61 7.29
C LEU A 157 17.33 10.49 7.30
N GLN A 158 16.04 10.87 7.39
CA GLN A 158 14.94 9.92 7.49
C GLN A 158 14.92 9.11 6.21
N ARG A 159 15.49 7.90 6.25
CA ARG A 159 15.22 6.86 5.26
C ARG A 159 13.75 6.51 5.38
N ARG A 160 12.88 7.25 4.69
CA ARG A 160 11.46 6.90 4.63
C ARG A 160 11.30 5.76 3.66
N LYS A 161 10.63 4.70 4.08
CA LYS A 161 10.20 3.66 3.13
C LYS A 161 9.04 4.17 2.30
N ARG A 162 8.92 3.66 1.08
CA ARG A 162 7.78 3.91 0.20
C ARG A 162 7.20 2.59 -0.31
N ILE A 163 5.90 2.59 -0.50
CA ILE A 163 5.16 1.51 -1.15
C ILE A 163 5.39 1.63 -2.66
N THR A 164 5.99 0.62 -3.26
CA THR A 164 6.29 0.57 -4.70
C THR A 164 5.34 -0.34 -5.47
N SER A 165 4.79 -1.35 -4.81
CA SER A 165 3.69 -2.12 -5.37
C SER A 165 2.79 -2.65 -4.28
N VAL A 166 1.50 -2.77 -4.61
CA VAL A 166 0.51 -3.43 -3.76
C VAL A 166 -0.16 -4.54 -4.56
N GLU A 167 -0.08 -5.76 -4.06
CA GLU A 167 -0.95 -6.84 -4.53
C GLU A 167 -2.07 -7.04 -3.51
N HIS A 168 -3.31 -6.74 -3.90
CA HIS A 168 -4.48 -6.85 -3.02
C HIS A 168 -5.41 -7.99 -3.46
N ARG A 169 -5.88 -8.77 -2.49
CA ARG A 169 -6.80 -9.90 -2.72
C ARG A 169 -7.94 -9.86 -1.72
N TRP A 170 -9.17 -9.79 -2.23
CA TRP A 170 -10.39 -9.88 -1.42
C TRP A 170 -10.77 -11.35 -1.21
N PHE A 171 -11.27 -11.68 -0.02
CA PHE A 171 -11.81 -12.99 0.32
C PHE A 171 -13.23 -12.84 0.86
N GLY A 172 -14.21 -13.28 0.08
CA GLY A 172 -15.62 -13.41 0.48
C GLY A 172 -16.51 -13.41 -0.77
N GLY A 173 -17.30 -14.45 -1.09
CA GLY A 173 -17.89 -15.45 -0.22
C GLY A 173 -17.97 -16.87 -0.85
N PRO A 174 -19.05 -17.64 -0.56
CA PRO A 174 -19.16 -19.08 -0.80
C PRO A 174 -18.62 -19.66 -2.13
N ILE A 175 -18.73 -18.94 -3.25
CA ILE A 175 -18.31 -19.47 -4.57
C ILE A 175 -16.79 -19.40 -4.72
N VAL A 176 -16.15 -18.35 -4.20
CA VAL A 176 -14.69 -18.12 -4.31
C VAL A 176 -13.95 -18.61 -3.04
N SER A 177 -14.62 -18.60 -1.89
CA SER A 177 -14.05 -18.90 -0.56
C SER A 177 -13.90 -20.38 -0.23
N ARG A 178 -14.51 -21.30 -1.01
CA ARG A 178 -14.31 -22.75 -0.83
C ARG A 178 -12.85 -23.17 -0.93
N PHE A 179 -12.01 -22.40 -1.64
CA PHE A 179 -10.59 -22.68 -1.77
C PHE A 179 -9.74 -22.20 -0.58
N THR A 180 -10.23 -21.29 0.27
CA THR A 180 -9.42 -20.66 1.33
C THR A 180 -9.93 -20.92 2.75
N GLY A 181 -10.97 -21.74 2.91
CA GLY A 181 -11.48 -22.21 4.21
C GLY A 181 -11.99 -21.10 5.12
N THR A 182 -12.31 -19.92 4.57
CA THR A 182 -12.65 -18.72 5.33
C THR A 182 -14.10 -18.27 5.03
N TYR A 183 -15.00 -18.47 6.02
CA TYR A 183 -16.27 -17.75 6.33
C TYR A 183 -17.67 -18.36 6.10
N LYS A 184 -18.62 -17.76 6.86
CA LYS A 184 -19.98 -18.17 7.28
C LYS A 184 -21.14 -17.26 6.76
N ASN A 185 -20.96 -16.39 5.76
CA ASN A 185 -22.01 -15.43 5.34
C ASN A 185 -22.17 -15.30 3.81
N ALA A 186 -23.41 -15.40 3.32
CA ALA A 186 -23.79 -15.31 1.90
C ALA A 186 -23.57 -13.91 1.29
N TYR A 187 -23.56 -12.85 2.10
CA TYR A 187 -23.40 -11.48 1.60
C TYR A 187 -21.98 -11.17 1.08
N GLY A 188 -20.98 -11.98 1.45
CA GLY A 188 -19.63 -11.84 0.89
C GLY A 188 -19.60 -12.05 -0.63
N ASP A 189 -20.31 -13.08 -1.12
CA ASP A 189 -20.39 -13.37 -2.57
C ASP A 189 -21.08 -12.26 -3.34
N MET A 190 -22.11 -11.67 -2.74
CA MET A 190 -22.81 -10.55 -3.35
C MET A 190 -21.93 -9.29 -3.40
N GLY A 191 -21.08 -9.08 -2.38
CA GLY A 191 -20.05 -8.04 -2.40
C GLY A 191 -19.02 -8.25 -3.51
N ASP A 192 -18.51 -9.47 -3.70
CA ASP A 192 -17.56 -9.76 -4.79
C ASP A 192 -18.23 -9.65 -6.17
N LEU A 193 -19.49 -10.06 -6.30
CA LEU A 193 -20.28 -9.89 -7.53
C LEU A 193 -20.54 -8.42 -7.86
N LEU A 194 -20.94 -7.61 -6.88
CA LEU A 194 -21.14 -6.17 -7.06
C LEU A 194 -19.83 -5.49 -7.44
N ARG A 195 -18.71 -5.88 -6.82
CA ARG A 195 -17.37 -5.38 -7.16
C ARG A 195 -16.94 -5.77 -8.58
N ARG A 196 -17.20 -7.02 -9.00
CA ARG A 196 -16.97 -7.48 -10.39
C ARG A 196 -17.83 -6.75 -11.38
N TRP A 197 -19.08 -6.51 -11.03
CA TRP A 197 -19.99 -5.71 -11.83
C TRP A 197 -19.52 -4.26 -11.95
N GLU A 198 -19.08 -3.64 -10.85
CA GLU A 198 -18.51 -2.29 -10.85
C GLU A 198 -17.24 -2.22 -11.69
N GLY A 199 -16.33 -3.18 -11.57
CA GLY A 199 -15.14 -3.29 -12.43
C GLY A 199 -15.50 -3.44 -13.91
N PHE A 200 -16.53 -4.24 -14.22
CA PHE A 200 -17.05 -4.37 -15.58
C PHE A 200 -17.65 -3.06 -16.11
N VAL A 201 -18.48 -2.37 -15.31
CA VAL A 201 -19.08 -1.09 -15.68
C VAL A 201 -18.02 -0.02 -15.88
N LEU A 202 -17.01 0.04 -15.00
CA LEU A 202 -15.89 0.98 -15.12
C LEU A 202 -15.07 0.69 -16.38
N ALA A 203 -14.70 -0.57 -16.63
CA ALA A 203 -13.99 -0.96 -17.85
C ALA A 203 -14.79 -0.61 -19.11
N THR A 204 -16.11 -0.79 -19.08
CA THR A 204 -17.01 -0.46 -20.20
C THR A 204 -17.13 1.06 -20.39
N ALA A 205 -17.17 1.85 -19.30
CA ALA A 205 -17.21 3.31 -19.39
C ALA A 205 -15.89 3.88 -19.94
N VAL A 206 -14.75 3.36 -19.49
CA VAL A 206 -13.41 3.77 -19.96
C VAL A 206 -13.21 3.41 -21.43
N THR A 207 -13.50 2.17 -21.83
CA THR A 207 -13.36 1.73 -23.24
C THR A 207 -14.31 2.48 -24.19
N ASN A 208 -15.52 2.82 -23.76
CA ASN A 208 -16.42 3.65 -24.58
C ASN A 208 -15.99 5.12 -24.65
N SER A 209 -15.26 5.63 -23.64
CA SER A 209 -14.75 7.00 -23.66
C SER A 209 -13.61 7.21 -24.65
N GLU A 210 -12.84 6.16 -24.98
CA GLU A 210 -11.80 6.21 -26.03
C GLU A 210 -12.38 6.30 -27.45
N HIS A 211 -13.66 5.96 -27.65
CA HIS A 211 -14.34 6.12 -28.95
C HIS A 211 -15.00 7.50 -29.13
N LEU A 212 -14.93 8.37 -28.12
CA LEU A 212 -15.52 9.71 -28.13
C LEU A 212 -14.47 10.83 -28.28
N PHE A 213 -13.19 10.49 -28.48
CA PHE A 213 -12.11 11.43 -28.77
C PHE A 213 -11.42 11.10 -30.10
#